data_AF-A0A927LVQ6-F1
#
_entry.id   AF-A0A927LVQ6-F1
#
_cell.length_a   1.000
_cell.length_b   1.000
_cell.length_c   1.000
_cell.angle_alpha   90.00
_cell.angle_beta   90.00
_cell.angle_gamma   90.00
#
_symmetry.space_group_name_H-M   'P 1'
#
loop_
_entity.id
_entity.type
_entity.pdbx_description
1 polymer ?
#
loop_
_entity_poly.entity_id
_entity_poly.type
_entity_poly.pdbx_seq_one_letter_code
_entity_poly.pdbx_strand_id
1 'polypeptide(L)' 'MKIYIVIAMREEQMDNVFVGTDEEQALALTTADFDDCDALFLEVWEDGGKIDDYRLQ' A
#
# COMPACT_ATOMS: atom_id res chain seq x y z
N MET A 1 -13.85 -7.44 8.04
CA MET A 1 -13.83 -6.64 6.78
C MET A 1 -12.40 -6.20 6.56
N LYS A 2 -11.82 -6.47 5.39
CA LYS A 2 -10.43 -6.13 5.12
C LYS A 2 -10.27 -4.69 4.63
N ILE A 3 -9.20 -4.05 5.07
CA ILE A 3 -8.73 -2.76 4.57
C ILE A 3 -7.31 -2.97 4.04
N TYR A 4 -7.08 -2.46 2.84
CA TYR A 4 -5.81 -2.49 2.14
C TYR A 4 -5.26 -1.06 2.14
N ILE A 5 -4.04 -0.91 2.65
CA ILE A 5 -3.33 0.36 2.68
C ILE A 5 -2.07 0.20 1.85
N VAL A 6 -1.93 1.01 0.79
CA VAL A 6 -0.67 1.06 0.03
C VAL A 6 0.10 2.30 0.47
N ILE A 7 1.33 2.07 0.91
CA ILE A 7 2.26 3.07 1.39
C ILE A 7 3.36 3.22 0.34
N ALA A 8 3.49 4.43 -0.19
CA ALA A 8 4.61 4.80 -1.04
C ALA A 8 5.79 5.28 -0.19
N MET A 9 6.95 4.70 -0.45
CA MET A 9 8.22 5.08 0.13
C MET A 9 8.96 5.98 -0.87
N ARG A 10 9.26 7.19 -0.42
CA ARG A 10 10.11 8.17 -1.09
C ARG A 10 11.32 8.43 -0.19
N GLU A 11 12.40 9.01 -0.72
CA GLU A 11 13.68 9.19 -0.01
C GLU A 11 13.55 9.56 1.47
N GLU A 12 12.69 10.51 1.82
CA GLU A 12 12.48 10.96 3.20
C GLU A 12 11.00 10.89 3.66
N GLN A 13 10.10 10.34 2.86
CA GLN A 13 8.65 10.42 3.11
C GLN A 13 7.95 9.09 2.91
N MET A 14 6.93 8.85 3.75
CA MET A 14 6.01 7.72 3.62
C MET A 14 4.60 8.28 3.47
N ASP A 15 3.94 7.93 2.37
CA ASP A 15 2.61 8.45 2.06
C ASP A 15 1.63 7.30 1.80
N ASN A 16 0.46 7.36 2.43
CA ASN A 16 -0.64 6.43 2.12
C ASN A 16 -1.25 6.85 0.77
N VAL A 17 -0.90 6.15 -0.29
CA VAL A 17 -1.38 6.42 -1.65
C VAL A 17 -2.69 5.70 -1.97
N PHE A 18 -3.03 4.68 -1.18
CA PHE A 18 -4.32 4.00 -1.24
C PHE A 18 -4.77 3.58 0.16
N VAL A 19 -6.06 3.77 0.44
CA VAL A 19 -6.75 3.22 1.62
C VAL A 19 -8.14 2.81 1.18
N GLY A 20 -8.42 1.51 1.18
CA GLY A 20 -9.70 1.02 0.67
C GLY A 20 -9.94 -0.45 0.94
N THR A 21 -11.06 -0.96 0.44
CA THR A 21 -11.44 -2.38 0.57
C THR A 21 -11.27 -3.15 -0.73
N ASP A 22 -10.78 -2.49 -1.80
CA ASP A 22 -10.55 -3.10 -3.11
C ASP A 22 -9.12 -3.67 -3.17
N GLU A 23 -9.03 -5.00 -3.08
CA GLU A 23 -7.76 -5.74 -3.14
C GLU A 23 -7.12 -5.67 -4.52
N GLU A 24 -7.92 -5.81 -5.58
CA GLU A 24 -7.41 -5.84 -6.96
C GLU A 24 -6.80 -4.50 -7.34
N GLN A 25 -7.47 -3.40 -6.96
CA GLN A 25 -6.91 -2.07 -7.14
C GLN A 25 -5.62 -1.86 -6.34
N ALA A 26 -5.58 -2.30 -5.07
CA ALA A 26 -4.40 -2.14 -4.23
C ALA A 26 -3.18 -2.93 -4.78
N LEU A 27 -3.42 -4.15 -5.29
CA LEU A 27 -2.39 -5.00 -5.87
C LEU A 27 -1.94 -4.59 -7.27
N ALA A 28 -2.75 -3.81 -7.98
CA ALA A 28 -2.40 -3.29 -9.31
C ALA A 28 -1.47 -2.08 -9.26
N LEU A 29 -1.28 -1.45 -8.10
CA LEU A 29 -0.41 -0.28 -7.94
C LEU A 29 1.07 -0.67 -8.04
N THR A 30 1.82 0.14 -8.77
CA THR A 30 3.25 0.00 -8.99
C THR A 30 3.97 1.30 -8.66
N THR A 31 5.29 1.23 -8.46
CA THR A 31 6.08 2.45 -8.22
C THR A 31 6.03 3.43 -9.39
N ALA A 32 5.76 2.97 -10.62
CA ALA A 32 5.64 3.82 -11.80
C ALA A 32 4.39 4.70 -11.80
N ASP A 33 3.41 4.41 -10.95
CA ASP A 33 2.19 5.21 -10.80
C ASP A 33 2.41 6.47 -9.94
N PHE A 34 3.58 6.60 -9.31
CA PHE A 34 3.88 7.68 -8.36
C PHE A 34 5.27 8.30 -8.62
N ASP A 35 5.33 9.63 -8.63
CA ASP A 35 6.61 10.34 -8.75
C ASP A 35 7.52 10.10 -7.53
N ASP A 36 8.82 9.98 -7.81
CA ASP A 36 9.90 9.77 -6.83
C ASP A 36 9.64 8.64 -5.83
N CYS A 37 9.03 7.54 -6.30
CA CYS A 37 8.65 6.39 -5.48
C CYS A 37 9.65 5.23 -5.64
N ASP A 38 10.38 4.93 -4.56
CA ASP A 38 11.38 3.86 -4.55
C ASP A 38 10.76 2.48 -4.28
N ALA A 39 9.68 2.43 -3.50
CA ALA A 39 8.99 1.20 -3.15
C ALA A 39 7.55 1.43 -2.73
N LEU A 40 6.70 0.42 -2.96
CA LEU A 40 5.37 0.34 -2.40
C LEU A 40 5.28 -0.81 -1.40
N PHE A 41 4.57 -0.57 -0.30
CA PHE A 41 4.22 -1.58 0.70
C PHE A 41 2.71 -1.66 0.83
N LEU A 42 2.17 -2.86 0.79
CA LEU A 42 0.78 -3.14 1.12
C LEU A 42 0.70 -3.58 2.58
N GLU A 43 -0.18 -2.95 3.35
CA GLU A 43 -0.65 -3.48 4.63
C GLU A 43 -2.08 -3.98 4.49
N VAL A 44 -2.35 -5.15 5.06
CA VAL A 44 -3.68 -5.74 5.15
C VAL A 44 -4.14 -5.70 6.60
N TRP A 45 -5.30 -5.09 6.81
CA TRP A 45 -5.91 -4.91 8.11
C TRP A 45 -7.26 -5.62 8.17
N GLU A 46 -7.55 -6.30 9.28
CA GLU A 46 -8.82 -6.94 9.55
C GLU A 46 -9.18 -6.81 11.04
N ASP A 47 -10.46 -6.54 11.33
CA ASP A 47 -11.01 -6.45 12.68
C ASP A 47 -10.23 -5.52 13.64
N GLY A 48 -9.67 -4.44 13.08
CA GLY A 48 -8.94 -3.41 13.83
C GLY A 48 -7.46 -3.71 14.07
N GLY A 49 -6.92 -4.81 13.52
CA GLY A 49 -5.51 -5.17 13.60
C GLY A 49 -4.88 -5.38 12.22
N LYS A 50 -3.57 -5.10 12.11
CA LYS A 50 -2.78 -5.49 10.94
C LYS A 50 -2.58 -7.01 10.96
N ILE A 51 -2.94 -7.67 9.86
CA ILE A 51 -2.83 -9.12 9.72
C ILE A 51 -1.72 -9.55 8.75
N ASP A 52 -1.33 -8.68 7.83
CA ASP A 52 -0.25 -8.94 6.86
C ASP A 52 0.37 -7.64 6.36
N ASP A 53 1.61 -7.72 5.90
CA ASP A 53 2.27 -6.67 5.13
C ASP A 53 3.37 -7.21 4.22
N TYR A 54 3.43 -6.67 3.01
CA TYR A 54 4.46 -7.06 2.04
C TYR A 54 4.74 -5.97 1.02
N ARG A 55 5.94 -6.04 0.43
CA ARG A 55 6.36 -5.16 -0.65
C ARG A 55 5.63 -5.54 -1.94
N LEU A 56 5.06 -4.56 -2.64
CA LEU A 56 4.50 -4.73 -3.98
C LEU A 56 5.64 -4.73 -5.04
N GLN A 57 5.46 -5.49 -6.12
CA GLN A 57 6.44 -5.61 -7.21
C GLN A 57 6.30 -4.50 -8.26
#